data_AF-A0A2G1QQE6-F1
#
_entry.id   AF-A0A2G1QQE6-F1
#
_cell.length_a   1.000
_cell.length_b   1.000
_cell.length_c   1.000
_cell.angle_alpha   90.00
_cell.angle_beta   90.00
_cell.angle_gamma   90.00
#
_symmetry.space_group_name_H-M   'P 1'
#
loop_
_entity.id
_entity.type
_entity.pdbx_description
1 polymer ?
#
loop_
_entity_poly.entity_id
_entity_poly.type
_entity_poly.pdbx_seq_one_letter_code
_entity_poly.pdbx_strand_id
1 'polypeptide(L)'
;MPEELAASDMYVSQLVEADVVVLGTPMQNFSTPSTMKSWVDHILRAGKTFQYSEGGPVGLLSDKKVVVIVSSGGIYSKGALSAFEQCGNYLRDIISIIGLTDVAILRAEGLAFGAEAAAHGLAGGIAAAESLAAQKGQNNVQTAYVRPPA
;
A
#
# COMPACT_ATOMS: atom_id res chain seq x y z
N MET A 1 -16.51 9.67 16.91
CA MET A 1 -16.46 11.00 17.58
C MET A 1 -15.89 12.05 16.64
N PRO A 2 -16.06 13.37 16.88
CA PRO A 2 -15.61 14.43 15.96
C PRO A 2 -14.12 14.34 15.55
N GLU A 3 -13.26 13.88 16.46
CA GLU A 3 -11.82 13.74 16.22
C GLU A 3 -11.47 12.60 15.23
N GLU A 4 -12.19 11.48 15.29
CA GLU A 4 -12.04 10.36 14.33
C GLU A 4 -12.48 10.75 12.91
N LEU A 5 -13.47 11.65 12.81
CA LEU A 5 -13.89 12.23 11.54
C LEU A 5 -12.82 13.16 10.98
N ALA A 6 -12.14 13.95 11.82
CA ALA A 6 -11.05 14.83 11.38
C ALA A 6 -9.85 14.04 10.80
N ALA A 7 -9.43 12.96 11.46
CA ALA A 7 -8.37 12.09 10.94
C ALA A 7 -8.78 11.44 9.61
N SER A 8 -10.02 10.95 9.53
CA SER A 8 -10.59 10.36 8.32
C SER A 8 -10.67 11.35 7.16
N ASP A 9 -11.13 12.59 7.41
CA ASP A 9 -11.18 13.66 6.41
C ASP A 9 -9.76 14.01 5.90
N MET A 10 -8.78 14.11 6.80
CA MET A 10 -7.38 14.36 6.44
C MET A 10 -6.82 13.28 5.51
N TYR A 11 -6.97 11.99 5.86
CA TYR A 11 -6.45 10.89 5.05
C TYR A 11 -7.14 10.81 3.68
N VAL A 12 -8.44 11.08 3.61
CA VAL A 12 -9.16 11.15 2.34
C VAL A 12 -8.65 12.31 1.49
N SER A 13 -8.43 13.50 2.07
CA SER A 13 -7.88 14.64 1.32
C SER A 13 -6.52 14.31 0.72
N GLN A 14 -5.62 13.70 1.51
CA GLN A 14 -4.30 13.28 1.03
C GLN A 14 -4.39 12.32 -0.17
N LEU A 15 -5.32 11.35 -0.14
CA LEU A 15 -5.51 10.42 -1.26
C LEU A 15 -6.10 11.10 -2.50
N VAL A 16 -7.02 12.04 -2.32
CA VAL A 16 -7.63 12.78 -3.44
C VAL A 16 -6.58 13.65 -4.13
N GLU A 17 -5.72 14.32 -3.37
CA GLU A 17 -4.68 15.23 -3.87
C GLU A 17 -3.49 14.50 -4.49
N ALA A 18 -3.20 13.26 -4.08
CA ALA A 18 -2.00 12.53 -4.52
C ALA A 18 -2.12 11.98 -5.95
N ASP A 19 -1.11 12.19 -6.79
CA ASP A 19 -0.98 11.48 -8.08
C ASP A 19 -0.40 10.07 -7.89
N VAL A 20 0.50 9.94 -6.91
CA VAL A 20 1.17 8.70 -6.52
C VAL A 20 1.02 8.49 -5.03
N VAL A 21 0.57 7.30 -4.65
CA VAL A 21 0.42 6.85 -3.28
C VAL A 21 1.49 5.82 -2.97
N VAL A 22 2.32 6.07 -1.96
CA VAL A 22 3.33 5.12 -1.49
C VAL A 22 2.95 4.61 -0.10
N LEU A 23 2.74 3.30 0.03
CA LEU A 23 2.39 2.62 1.27
C LEU A 23 3.56 1.73 1.71
N GLY A 24 4.23 2.08 2.82
CA GLY A 24 5.25 1.24 3.43
C GLY A 24 4.68 0.46 4.62
N THR A 25 4.86 -0.86 4.64
CA THR A 25 4.36 -1.70 5.74
C THR A 25 5.27 -2.90 6.02
N PRO A 26 5.53 -3.25 7.28
CA PRO A 26 6.06 -4.57 7.60
C PRO A 26 4.95 -5.62 7.49
N MET A 27 5.34 -6.87 7.23
CA MET A 27 4.46 -8.00 7.45
C MET A 27 4.50 -8.39 8.94
N GLN A 28 3.33 -8.45 9.56
CA GLN A 28 3.13 -8.97 10.92
C GLN A 28 2.12 -10.09 10.85
N ASN A 29 2.50 -11.29 11.34
CA ASN A 29 1.64 -12.47 11.34
C ASN A 29 0.94 -12.68 9.99
N PHE A 30 1.72 -12.72 8.90
CA PHE A 30 1.27 -12.95 7.52
C PHE A 30 0.47 -11.81 6.86
N SER A 31 0.12 -10.74 7.59
CA SER A 31 -0.67 -9.62 7.09
C SER A 31 -0.06 -8.26 7.45
N THR A 32 -0.80 -7.16 7.24
CA THR A 32 -0.41 -5.80 7.64
C THR A 32 -0.58 -5.60 9.15
N PRO A 33 0.12 -4.63 9.78
CA PRO A 33 -0.15 -4.20 11.15
C PRO A 33 -1.59 -3.71 11.32
N SER A 34 -2.12 -3.77 12.54
CA SER A 34 -3.47 -3.29 12.85
C SER A 34 -3.66 -1.80 12.56
N THR A 35 -2.61 -0.98 12.69
CA THR A 35 -2.65 0.45 12.38
C THR A 35 -2.82 0.73 10.89
N MET A 36 -2.24 -0.12 10.02
CA MET A 36 -2.50 -0.07 8.58
C MET A 36 -3.97 -0.41 8.29
N LYS A 37 -4.53 -1.42 8.96
CA LYS A 37 -5.97 -1.74 8.82
C LYS A 37 -6.86 -0.58 9.30
N SER A 38 -6.50 0.08 10.39
CA SER A 38 -7.20 1.27 10.88
C SER A 38 -7.14 2.43 9.88
N TRP A 39 -6.00 2.66 9.21
CA TRP A 39 -5.91 3.63 8.12
C TRP A 39 -6.82 3.26 6.94
N VAL A 40 -6.86 1.98 6.54
CA VAL A 40 -7.78 1.49 5.51
C VAL A 40 -9.23 1.81 5.88
N ASP A 41 -9.63 1.59 7.14
CA ASP A 41 -10.97 1.89 7.61
C ASP A 41 -11.32 3.39 7.55
N HIS A 42 -10.32 4.27 7.74
CA HIS A 42 -10.52 5.71 7.60
C HIS A 42 -10.72 6.18 6.16
N ILE A 43 -10.12 5.50 5.18
CA ILE A 43 -10.15 5.92 3.78
C ILE A 43 -11.28 5.26 2.99
N LEU A 44 -11.82 4.12 3.42
CA LEU A 44 -12.97 3.47 2.80
C LEU A 44 -14.27 4.15 3.26
N ARG A 45 -14.68 5.19 2.54
CA ARG A 45 -15.87 5.99 2.88
C ARG A 45 -16.83 6.12 1.72
N ALA A 46 -18.04 5.62 1.94
CA ALA A 46 -19.15 5.79 1.01
C ALA A 46 -19.46 7.29 0.81
N GLY A 47 -19.64 7.69 -0.45
CA GLY A 47 -19.86 9.08 -0.85
C GLY A 47 -18.62 9.98 -0.81
N LYS A 48 -17.44 9.43 -0.50
CA LYS A 48 -16.16 10.18 -0.48
C LYS A 48 -15.10 9.55 -1.37
N THR A 49 -14.83 8.25 -1.19
CA THR A 49 -13.79 7.51 -1.94
C THR A 49 -14.35 6.34 -2.73
N PHE A 50 -15.57 5.89 -2.41
CA PHE A 50 -16.36 4.99 -3.22
C PHE A 50 -17.86 5.33 -3.09
N GLN A 51 -18.70 4.77 -3.95
CA GLN A 51 -20.16 4.83 -3.84
C GLN A 51 -20.78 3.47 -4.19
N TYR A 52 -22.03 3.22 -3.78
CA TYR A 52 -22.73 2.00 -4.16
C TYR A 52 -23.52 2.17 -5.46
N SER A 53 -23.48 1.13 -6.30
CA SER A 53 -24.32 0.97 -7.49
C SER A 53 -25.09 -0.35 -7.40
N GLU A 54 -25.98 -0.63 -8.35
CA GLU A 54 -26.66 -1.94 -8.46
C GLU A 54 -25.67 -3.11 -8.56
N GLY A 55 -24.48 -2.88 -9.15
CA GLY A 55 -23.41 -3.88 -9.29
C GLY A 55 -22.44 -3.96 -8.11
N GLY A 56 -22.67 -3.21 -7.03
CA GLY A 56 -21.78 -3.13 -5.87
C GLY A 56 -20.98 -1.82 -5.78
N PRO A 57 -19.89 -1.77 -4.98
CA PRO A 57 -19.12 -0.56 -4.78
C PRO A 57 -18.35 -0.15 -6.03
N VAL A 58 -18.34 1.15 -6.31
CA VAL A 58 -17.61 1.78 -7.42
C VAL A 58 -16.68 2.83 -6.82
N GLY A 59 -15.38 2.69 -7.09
CA GLY A 59 -14.35 3.62 -6.63
C GLY A 59 -14.45 5.01 -7.26
N LEU A 60 -14.03 6.03 -6.52
CA LEU A 60 -14.03 7.43 -6.95
C LEU A 60 -12.62 7.99 -7.16
N LEU A 61 -11.58 7.24 -6.83
CA LEU A 61 -10.18 7.64 -7.01
C LEU A 61 -9.58 6.88 -8.19
N SER A 62 -9.72 7.42 -9.40
CA SER A 62 -9.13 6.87 -10.63
C SER A 62 -7.76 7.49 -10.93
N ASP A 63 -7.03 6.89 -11.88
CA ASP A 63 -5.83 7.45 -12.53
C ASP A 63 -4.64 7.72 -11.60
N LYS A 64 -4.57 7.03 -10.45
CA LYS A 64 -3.49 7.14 -9.48
C LYS A 64 -2.64 5.87 -9.47
N LYS A 65 -1.32 6.03 -9.35
CA LYS A 65 -0.40 4.91 -9.13
C LYS A 65 -0.27 4.64 -7.65
N VAL A 66 -0.31 3.37 -7.26
CA VAL A 66 0.02 2.94 -5.89
C VAL A 66 1.29 2.10 -5.90
N VAL A 67 2.16 2.35 -4.93
CA VAL A 67 3.35 1.53 -4.65
C VAL A 67 3.24 1.02 -3.23
N VAL A 68 3.15 -0.30 -3.06
CA VAL A 68 3.14 -0.97 -1.76
C VAL A 68 4.51 -1.58 -1.52
N ILE A 69 5.21 -1.12 -0.49
CA ILE A 69 6.53 -1.62 -0.09
C ILE A 69 6.33 -2.50 1.15
N VAL A 70 6.61 -3.80 1.00
CA VAL A 70 6.44 -4.79 2.07
C VAL A 70 7.81 -5.26 2.57
N SER A 71 8.08 -5.12 3.87
CA SER A 71 9.24 -5.76 4.50
C SER A 71 8.83 -7.02 5.28
N SER A 72 9.55 -8.13 5.14
CA SER A 72 9.24 -9.38 5.85
C SER A 72 10.49 -10.14 6.32
N GLY A 73 10.36 -10.81 7.48
CA GLY A 73 11.41 -11.68 7.98
C GLY A 73 11.62 -12.92 7.10
N GLY A 74 10.52 -13.54 6.65
CA GLY A 74 10.54 -14.66 5.69
C GLY A 74 10.43 -14.20 4.23
N ILE A 75 10.45 -15.18 3.32
CA ILE A 75 10.24 -15.01 1.86
C ILE A 75 8.83 -15.46 1.53
N TYR A 76 8.03 -14.57 0.94
CA TYR A 76 6.61 -14.81 0.62
C TYR A 76 6.28 -14.53 -0.85
N SER A 77 7.24 -14.01 -1.63
CA SER A 77 7.07 -13.86 -3.08
C SER A 77 6.98 -15.18 -3.85
N LYS A 78 7.47 -16.27 -3.27
CA LYS A 78 7.60 -17.59 -3.91
C LYS A 78 7.63 -18.73 -2.89
N GLY A 79 7.56 -19.96 -3.40
CA GLY A 79 7.64 -21.17 -2.58
C GLY A 79 6.37 -21.44 -1.78
N ALA A 80 6.45 -22.39 -0.84
CA ALA A 80 5.28 -22.89 -0.10
C ALA A 80 4.56 -21.82 0.73
N LEU A 81 5.28 -20.77 1.16
CA LEU A 81 4.70 -19.70 1.98
C LEU A 81 4.00 -18.60 1.16
N SER A 82 4.06 -18.62 -0.18
CA SER A 82 3.41 -17.57 -0.99
C SER A 82 1.89 -17.52 -0.84
N ALA A 83 1.26 -18.65 -0.52
CA ALA A 83 -0.17 -18.71 -0.20
C ALA A 83 -0.54 -17.92 1.07
N PHE A 84 0.43 -17.65 1.95
CA PHE A 84 0.25 -16.86 3.17
C PHE A 84 0.63 -15.38 2.99
N GLU A 85 0.97 -14.93 1.77
CA GLU A 85 1.20 -13.51 1.53
C GLU A 85 -0.13 -12.76 1.56
N GLN A 86 -0.51 -12.26 2.74
CA GLN A 86 -1.73 -11.47 2.90
C GLN A 86 -1.42 -10.00 3.16
N CYS A 87 -0.15 -9.60 3.31
CA CYS A 87 0.21 -8.21 3.57
C CYS A 87 0.04 -7.33 2.33
N GLY A 88 0.77 -7.63 1.25
CA GLY A 88 0.66 -6.88 0.00
C GLY A 88 -0.64 -7.16 -0.74
N ASN A 89 -1.06 -8.44 -0.78
CA ASN A 89 -2.30 -8.84 -1.43
C ASN A 89 -3.54 -8.18 -0.82
N TYR A 90 -3.67 -8.17 0.52
CA TYR A 90 -4.77 -7.46 1.18
C TYR A 90 -4.85 -5.99 0.77
N LEU A 91 -3.71 -5.28 0.80
CA LEU A 91 -3.67 -3.86 0.45
C LEU A 91 -4.07 -3.63 -1.00
N ARG A 92 -3.53 -4.38 -1.95
CA ARG A 92 -3.90 -4.28 -3.37
C ARG A 92 -5.40 -4.50 -3.56
N ASP A 93 -5.95 -5.53 -2.92
CA ASP A 93 -7.33 -5.93 -3.15
C ASP A 93 -8.29 -4.95 -2.45
N ILE A 94 -8.01 -4.51 -1.22
CA ILE A 94 -8.92 -3.62 -0.48
C ILE A 94 -8.96 -2.19 -1.03
N ILE A 95 -7.83 -1.65 -1.51
CA ILE A 95 -7.80 -0.30 -2.09
C ILE A 95 -8.43 -0.26 -3.50
N SER A 96 -8.60 -1.42 -4.15
CA SER A 96 -9.33 -1.48 -5.42
C SER A 96 -10.79 -1.04 -5.28
N ILE A 97 -11.39 -1.19 -4.09
CA ILE A 97 -12.75 -0.74 -3.76
C ILE A 97 -12.92 0.77 -3.96
N ILE A 98 -11.87 1.55 -3.70
CA ILE A 98 -11.87 3.01 -3.86
C ILE A 98 -11.33 3.45 -5.23
N GLY A 99 -11.05 2.52 -6.15
CA GLY A 99 -10.65 2.78 -7.53
C GLY A 99 -9.15 2.71 -7.79
N LEU A 100 -8.34 2.46 -6.76
CA LEU A 100 -6.88 2.39 -6.87
C LEU A 100 -6.43 1.02 -7.39
N THR A 101 -6.37 0.86 -8.71
CA THR A 101 -6.13 -0.43 -9.37
C THR A 101 -4.73 -0.57 -9.99
N ASP A 102 -4.02 0.52 -10.27
CA ASP A 102 -2.64 0.48 -10.76
C ASP A 102 -1.65 0.35 -9.58
N VAL A 103 -1.47 -0.88 -9.08
CA VAL A 103 -0.69 -1.19 -7.89
C VAL A 103 0.59 -1.94 -8.23
N ALA A 104 1.75 -1.43 -7.80
CA ALA A 104 3.02 -2.15 -7.79
C ALA A 104 3.37 -2.59 -6.36
N ILE A 105 3.71 -3.86 -6.17
CA ILE A 105 4.16 -4.39 -4.87
C ILE A 105 5.67 -4.63 -4.94
N LEU A 106 6.42 -3.94 -4.09
CA LEU A 106 7.87 -4.05 -3.91
C LEU A 106 8.15 -4.76 -2.59
N ARG A 107 9.21 -5.59 -2.55
CA ARG A 107 9.48 -6.44 -1.38
C ARG A 107 10.93 -6.37 -0.93
N ALA A 108 11.11 -6.22 0.38
CA ALA A 108 12.35 -6.48 1.09
C ALA A 108 12.12 -7.68 2.02
N GLU A 109 12.49 -8.89 1.58
CA GLU A 109 12.12 -10.14 2.24
C GLU A 109 13.35 -10.98 2.61
N GLY A 110 13.17 -11.97 3.49
CA GLY A 110 14.28 -12.77 4.03
C GLY A 110 15.12 -12.06 5.09
N LEU A 111 14.60 -10.97 5.68
CA LEU A 111 15.33 -10.11 6.61
C LEU A 111 15.69 -10.79 7.94
N ALA A 112 15.05 -11.91 8.27
CA ALA A 112 15.32 -12.66 9.50
C ALA A 112 16.32 -13.82 9.31
N PHE A 113 16.87 -14.04 8.11
CA PHE A 113 17.77 -15.17 7.81
C PHE A 113 19.25 -14.89 8.08
N GLY A 114 19.56 -13.80 8.79
CA GLY A 114 20.93 -13.37 9.11
C GLY A 114 21.34 -12.12 8.34
N ALA A 115 22.46 -11.52 8.75
CA ALA A 115 22.87 -10.19 8.29
C ALA A 115 23.09 -10.10 6.76
N GLU A 116 23.70 -11.12 6.16
CA GLU A 116 23.95 -11.16 4.71
C GLU A 116 22.64 -11.26 3.91
N ALA A 117 21.75 -12.17 4.31
CA ALA A 117 20.43 -12.31 3.68
C ALA A 117 19.59 -11.04 3.84
N ALA A 118 19.64 -10.39 5.00
CA ALA A 118 18.96 -9.13 5.25
C ALA A 118 19.49 -8.00 4.36
N ALA A 119 20.81 -7.88 4.20
CA ALA A 119 21.42 -6.91 3.30
C ALA A 119 21.00 -7.15 1.84
N HIS A 120 20.98 -8.41 1.40
CA HIS A 120 20.52 -8.78 0.06
C HIS A 120 19.04 -8.45 -0.16
N GLY A 121 18.17 -8.82 0.80
CA GLY A 121 16.73 -8.53 0.73
C GLY A 121 16.44 -7.03 0.68
N LEU A 122 17.15 -6.23 1.48
CA LEU A 122 17.04 -4.77 1.46
C LEU A 122 17.52 -4.19 0.12
N ALA A 123 18.70 -4.60 -0.37
CA ALA A 123 19.23 -4.13 -1.64
C ALA A 123 18.29 -4.48 -2.81
N GLY A 124 17.69 -5.67 -2.81
CA GLY A 124 16.70 -6.07 -3.81
C GLY A 124 15.45 -5.18 -3.79
N GLY A 125 14.94 -4.86 -2.60
CA GLY A 125 13.81 -3.93 -2.45
C GLY A 125 14.11 -2.51 -2.95
N ILE A 126 15.29 -2.00 -2.64
CA ILE A 126 15.76 -0.68 -3.10
C ILE A 126 15.89 -0.64 -4.63
N ALA A 127 16.57 -1.63 -5.21
CA ALA A 127 16.75 -1.71 -6.66
C ALA A 127 15.40 -1.80 -7.41
N ALA A 128 14.42 -2.51 -6.84
CA ALA A 128 13.08 -2.57 -7.41
C ALA A 128 12.37 -1.21 -7.37
N ALA A 129 12.54 -0.43 -6.30
CA ALA A 129 12.00 0.92 -6.19
C ALA A 129 12.66 1.89 -7.17
N GLU A 130 13.99 1.83 -7.32
CA GLU A 130 14.75 2.64 -8.28
C GLU A 130 14.33 2.32 -9.73
N SER A 131 14.20 1.05 -10.07
CA SER A 131 13.72 0.62 -11.40
C SER A 131 12.32 1.14 -11.70
N LEU A 132 11.40 1.07 -10.73
CA LEU A 132 10.04 1.60 -10.89
C LEU A 132 10.03 3.13 -11.03
N ALA A 133 10.87 3.84 -10.28
CA ALA A 133 11.00 5.29 -10.39
C ALA A 133 11.57 5.73 -11.74
N ALA A 134 12.58 5.01 -12.25
CA ALA A 134 13.19 5.29 -13.56
C ALA A 134 12.21 5.14 -14.72
N GLN A 135 11.25 4.21 -14.63
CA GLN A 135 10.21 4.03 -15.65
C GLN A 135 9.25 5.22 -15.76
N LYS A 136 9.21 6.12 -14.76
CA LYS A 136 8.24 7.23 -14.68
C LYS A 136 8.82 8.62 -14.98
N GLY A 137 10.06 8.71 -15.45
CA GLY A 137 10.69 10.00 -15.76
C GLY A 137 9.88 10.85 -16.75
N GLN A 138 9.62 12.11 -16.36
CA GLN A 138 8.91 13.21 -17.06
C GLN A 138 7.41 13.36 -16.71
N ASN A 139 7.09 13.92 -15.54
CA ASN A 139 6.05 14.94 -15.33
C ASN A 139 6.08 15.41 -13.86
N ASN A 140 5.60 16.63 -13.58
CA ASN A 140 5.49 17.20 -12.23
C ASN A 140 4.48 16.41 -11.38
N VAL A 141 4.89 15.27 -10.83
CA VAL A 141 4.06 14.37 -10.02
C VAL A 141 4.08 14.82 -8.57
N GLN A 142 2.92 15.17 -7.99
CA GLN A 142 2.81 15.29 -6.54
C GLN A 142 2.82 13.90 -5.91
N THR A 143 3.93 13.56 -5.26
CA THR A 143 4.06 12.32 -4.50
C THR A 143 3.59 12.56 -3.07
N ALA A 144 2.50 11.93 -2.66
CA ALA A 144 2.13 11.88 -1.26
C ALA A 144 2.67 10.59 -0.64
N TYR A 145 3.57 10.74 0.32
CA TYR A 145 3.89 9.64 1.22
C TYR A 145 2.77 9.55 2.25
N VAL A 146 1.82 8.64 2.03
CA VAL A 146 0.78 8.39 3.01
C VAL A 146 1.35 7.42 4.04
N ARG A 147 1.88 7.98 5.13
CA ARG A 147 2.30 7.18 6.29
C ARG A 147 1.03 6.79 7.06
N PRO A 148 0.70 5.49 7.16
CA PRO A 148 -0.28 5.06 8.14
C PRO A 148 0.20 5.47 9.54
N PRO A 149 -0.69 5.78 10.48
CA PRO A 149 -0.30 6.09 11.84
C PRO A 149 0.54 4.93 12.44
N ALA A 150 1.52 5.31 13.28
CA ALA A 150 2.37 4.36 14.00
C ALA A 150 1.58 3.58 15.04
#